data_AF-A0A526YL15-F1
#
_entry.id   AF-A0A526YL15-F1
#
_cell.length_a   1.000
_cell.length_b   1.000
_cell.length_c   1.000
_cell.angle_alpha   90.00
_cell.angle_beta   90.00
_cell.angle_gamma   90.00
#
_symmetry.space_group_name_H-M   'P 1'
#
loop_
_entity.id
_entity.type
_entity.pdbx_description
1 polymer ?
#
loop_
_entity_poly.entity_id
_entity_poly.type
_entity_poly.pdbx_seq_one_letter_code
_entity_poly.pdbx_strand_id
1 'polypeptide(L)' 'MFAGRKFAALLFDMDGTVVNSIAAAERVWADWARRQDLDVAAFLPTIHGVRAIET' A
#
# COMPACT_ATOMS: atom_id res chain seq x y z
N MET A 1 -3.01 18.12 -21.47
CA MET A 1 -3.24 16.72 -21.92
C MET A 1 -4.71 16.28 -21.86
N PHE A 2 -5.60 16.88 -21.05
CA PHE A 2 -7.02 16.46 -20.97
C PHE A 2 -8.05 17.61 -20.91
N ALA A 3 -7.67 18.85 -21.21
CA ALA A 3 -8.57 20.00 -21.13
C ALA A 3 -9.78 19.82 -22.08
N GLY A 4 -11.00 20.02 -21.55
CA GLY A 4 -12.25 19.89 -22.31
C GLY A 4 -12.79 18.47 -22.46
N ARG A 5 -12.08 17.44 -21.98
CA ARG A 5 -12.53 16.04 -22.09
C ARG A 5 -13.47 15.66 -20.94
N LYS A 6 -14.62 15.09 -21.28
CA LYS A 6 -15.54 14.47 -20.31
C LYS A 6 -15.19 13.00 -20.14
N PHE A 7 -15.19 12.53 -18.89
CA PHE A 7 -15.00 11.13 -18.53
C PHE A 7 -16.31 10.57 -17.99
N ALA A 8 -16.66 9.35 -18.38
CA ALA A 8 -17.85 8.68 -17.89
C ALA A 8 -17.66 8.14 -16.46
N ALA A 9 -16.45 7.69 -16.12
CA ALA A 9 -16.07 7.20 -14.81
C ALA A 9 -14.56 7.27 -14.60
N LEU A 10 -14.13 7.16 -13.35
CA LEU A 10 -12.75 7.04 -12.90
C LEU A 10 -12.68 5.87 -11.91
N LEU A 11 -11.64 5.03 -12.05
CA LEU A 11 -11.35 3.98 -11.09
C LEU A 11 -10.13 4.38 -10.28
N PHE A 12 -10.28 4.38 -8.96
CA PHE A 12 -9.20 4.66 -8.03
C PHE A 12 -8.86 3.38 -7.28
N ASP A 13 -7.57 3.18 -7.03
CA ASP A 13 -7.13 2.30 -5.96
C ASP A 13 -7.53 2.90 -4.60
N MET A 14 -7.50 2.10 -3.53
CA MET A 14 -7.88 2.52 -2.18
C MET A 14 -6.66 2.96 -1.38
N ASP A 15 -5.73 2.04 -1.13
CA ASP A 15 -4.60 2.21 -0.23
C ASP A 15 -3.55 3.14 -0.85
N GLY A 16 -3.17 4.20 -0.13
CA GLY A 16 -2.24 5.20 -0.64
C GLY A 16 -2.80 6.10 -1.77
N THR A 17 -4.06 5.88 -2.19
CA THR A 17 -4.76 6.70 -3.20
C THR A 17 -5.91 7.48 -2.59
N VAL A 18 -6.91 6.79 -2.02
CA VAL A 18 -8.07 7.41 -1.36
C VAL A 18 -7.84 7.55 0.14
N VAL A 19 -7.13 6.58 0.76
CA VAL A 19 -6.86 6.55 2.20
C VAL A 19 -5.39 6.33 2.48
N ASN A 20 -4.87 6.96 3.55
CA ASN A 20 -3.57 6.60 4.11
C ASN A 20 -3.75 5.45 5.10
N SER A 21 -3.57 4.21 4.61
CA SER A 21 -3.71 2.98 5.39
C SER A 21 -2.40 2.41 5.92
N ILE A 22 -1.26 3.11 5.74
CA ILE A 22 0.08 2.65 6.10
C ILE A 22 0.14 2.18 7.56
N ALA A 23 -0.33 3.00 8.49
CA ALA A 23 -0.30 2.66 9.93
C ALA A 23 -1.17 1.43 10.28
N ALA A 24 -2.27 1.21 9.56
CA ALA A 24 -3.12 0.04 9.76
C ALA A 24 -2.44 -1.22 9.22
N ALA A 25 -1.85 -1.13 8.02
CA ALA A 25 -1.11 -2.22 7.40
C ALA A 25 0.09 -2.64 8.25
N GLU A 26 0.92 -1.69 8.69
CA GLU A 26 2.09 -1.95 9.53
C GLU A 26 1.73 -2.62 10.84
N ARG A 27 0.64 -2.21 11.50
CA ARG A 27 0.17 -2.86 12.73
C ARG A 27 -0.19 -4.33 12.51
N VAL A 28 -1.02 -4.61 11.50
CA VAL A 28 -1.50 -5.97 11.23
C VAL A 28 -0.36 -6.90 10.83
N TRP A 29 0.55 -6.41 9.97
CA TRP A 29 1.71 -7.17 9.54
C TRP A 29 2.74 -7.39 10.65
N ALA A 30 2.97 -6.41 11.51
CA ALA A 30 3.83 -6.59 12.68
C ALA A 30 3.26 -7.66 13.63
N ASP A 31 1.95 -7.64 13.89
CA ASP A 31 1.30 -8.64 14.75
C ASP A 31 1.36 -10.05 14.16
N TRP A 32 1.19 -10.17 12.85
CA TRP A 32 1.36 -11.44 12.15
C TRP A 32 2.82 -11.93 12.21
N ALA A 33 3.80 -11.07 11.93
CA ALA A 33 5.22 -11.41 11.94
C ALA A 33 5.70 -11.92 13.31
N ARG A 34 5.26 -11.29 14.40
CA ARG A 34 5.51 -11.76 15.77
C ARG A 34 4.97 -13.17 16.01
N ARG A 35 3.82 -13.52 15.44
CA ARG A 35 3.23 -14.87 15.55
C ARG A 35 3.98 -15.92 14.74
N GLN A 36 4.74 -15.49 13.73
CA GLN A 36 5.55 -16.36 12.88
C GLN A 36 7.02 -16.43 13.30
N ASP A 37 7.38 -15.83 14.44
CA ASP A 37 8.76 -15.75 14.94
C ASP A 37 9.73 -15.05 13.95
N LEU A 38 9.22 -14.07 13.20
CA LEU A 38 10.01 -13.26 12.28
C LEU A 38 10.56 -12.01 12.98
N ASP A 39 11.76 -11.59 12.59
CA ASP A 39 12.28 -10.26 12.94
C ASP A 39 11.41 -9.18 12.28
N VAL A 40 10.59 -8.52 13.09
CA VAL A 40 9.67 -7.47 12.64
C VAL A 40 10.42 -6.31 12.01
N ALA A 41 11.59 -5.92 12.55
CA ALA A 41 12.32 -4.77 12.05
C ALA A 41 12.90 -5.03 10.65
N ALA A 42 13.35 -6.25 10.39
CA ALA A 42 13.78 -6.68 9.06
C ALA A 42 12.60 -6.94 8.11
N PHE A 43 11.47 -7.42 8.62
CA PHE A 43 10.31 -7.81 7.81
C PHE A 43 9.46 -6.63 7.34
N LEU A 44 9.12 -5.68 8.23
CA LEU A 44 8.16 -4.62 7.96
C LEU A 44 8.48 -3.78 6.69
N PRO A 45 9.76 -3.47 6.36
CA PRO A 45 10.08 -2.73 5.13
C PRO A 45 9.71 -3.46 3.83
N THR A 46 9.49 -4.78 3.87
CA THR A 46 9.23 -5.62 2.69
C THR A 46 7.76 -5.72 2.29
N ILE A 47 6.83 -5.27 3.16
CA ILE A 47 5.39 -5.48 2.98
C ILE A 47 4.73 -4.44 2.08
N HIS A 48 5.41 -3.31 1.84
CA HIS A 48 4.86 -2.18 1.10
C HIS A 48 4.99 -2.42 -0.41
N GLY A 49 3.95 -2.05 -1.16
CA GLY A 49 3.95 -2.16 -2.61
C GLY A 49 5.05 -1.29 -3.24
N VAL A 50 5.80 -1.86 -4.19
CA VAL A 50 6.75 -1.13 -5.01
C VAL A 50 6.04 -0.53 -6.24
N ARG A 51 6.54 0.59 -6.76
CA ARG A 51 5.99 1.13 -8.00
C ARG A 51 6.27 0.14 -9.13
N ALA A 52 5.35 0.03 -10.09
CA ALA A 52 5.50 -0.86 -11.23
C ALA A 52 6.76 -0.58 -12.09
N ILE A 53 7.30 0.63 -12.06
CA ILE A 53 8.57 0.99 -12.73
C ILE A 53 9.82 0.56 -11.95
N GLU A 54 9.65 0.21 -10.67
CA GLU A 54 10.70 -0.22 -9.75
C GLU A 54 10.69 -1.74 -9.52
N THR A 55 9.92 -2.49 -10.31
CA THR A 55 9.85 -3.96 -10.32
C THR A 55 10.59 -4.53 -11.51
#